data_AF-A0A2P5VJ50-F1
#
_entry.id   AF-A0A2P5VJ50-F1
#
_cell.length_a   1.000
_cell.length_b   1.000
_cell.length_c   1.000
_cell.angle_alpha   90.00
_cell.angle_beta   90.00
_cell.angle_gamma   90.00
#
_symmetry.space_group_name_H-M   'P 1'
#
loop_
_entity.id
_entity.type
_entity.pdbx_description
1 polymer ?
#
loop_
_entity_poly.entity_id
_entity_poly.type
_entity_poly.pdbx_seq_one_letter_code
_entity_poly.pdbx_strand_id
1 'polypeptide(L)' 'LSYEDILRDRVAFGSAPRLVDRLHEWREVLGINGITVELNAGGMLTVDQIKTSLSILTNDVLPEFR' A
#
# COMPACT_ATOMS: atom_id res chain seq x y z
N LEU A 1 -8.79 16.17 -10.50
CA LEU A 1 -8.36 15.26 -9.41
C LEU A 1 -7.45 16.06 -8.51
N SER A 2 -7.87 16.31 -7.27
CA SER A 2 -7.00 16.92 -6.27
C SER A 2 -6.00 15.89 -5.74
N TYR A 3 -4.94 16.35 -5.08
CA TYR A 3 -4.03 15.47 -4.37
C TYR A 3 -4.75 14.63 -3.30
N GLU A 4 -5.72 15.23 -2.61
CA GLU A 4 -6.53 14.57 -1.60
C GLU A 4 -7.39 13.44 -2.20
N ASP A 5 -7.97 13.64 -3.39
CA ASP A 5 -8.73 12.60 -4.07
C ASP A 5 -7.85 11.40 -4.43
N ILE A 6 -6.59 11.65 -4.84
CA ILE A 6 -5.64 10.58 -5.17
C ILE A 6 -5.28 9.78 -3.91
N LEU A 7 -4.98 10.47 -2.81
CA LEU A 7 -4.67 9.83 -1.53
C LEU A 7 -5.87 9.06 -0.96
N ARG A 8 -7.09 9.54 -1.19
CA ARG A 8 -8.31 8.89 -0.71
C ARG A 8 -8.61 7.61 -1.49
N ASP A 9 -8.56 7.68 -2.83
CA ASP A 9 -9.20 6.67 -3.68
C ASP A 9 -8.22 5.79 -4.45
N ARG A 10 -6.96 6.23 -4.65
CA ARG A 10 -6.05 5.59 -5.63
C ARG A 10 -4.74 5.08 -5.06
N VAL A 11 -4.37 5.47 -3.84
CA VAL A 11 -3.07 5.12 -3.26
C VAL A 11 -3.25 4.62 -1.82
N ALA A 12 -2.67 3.47 -1.51
CA ALA A 12 -2.45 3.03 -0.14
C ALA A 12 -1.08 3.55 0.34
N PHE A 13 -1.06 4.31 1.42
CA PHE A 13 0.16 4.91 1.97
C PHE A 13 0.07 5.08 3.49
N GLY A 14 1.23 5.16 4.15
CA GLY A 14 1.34 5.40 5.59
C GLY A 14 2.09 4.29 6.32
N SER A 15 1.78 4.13 7.60
CA SER A 15 2.35 3.08 8.46
C SER A 15 1.77 1.70 8.15
N ALA A 16 2.44 0.64 8.61
CA ALA A 16 1.96 -0.73 8.42
C ALA A 16 0.51 -0.95 8.91
N PRO A 17 0.10 -0.52 10.12
CA PRO A 17 -1.29 -0.69 10.56
C PRO A 17 -2.31 -0.02 9.63
N ARG A 18 -1.99 1.19 9.16
CA ARG A 18 -2.87 1.91 8.23
C ARG A 18 -2.99 1.20 6.88
N LEU A 19 -1.91 0.57 6.41
CA LEU A 19 -1.93 -0.22 5.18
C LEU A 19 -2.74 -1.51 5.36
N VAL A 20 -2.61 -2.18 6.50
CA VAL A 20 -3.41 -3.37 6.85
C VAL A 20 -4.89 -3.04 6.83
N ASP A 21 -5.32 -2.01 7.56
CA ASP A 21 -6.71 -1.56 7.60
C ASP A 21 -7.26 -1.28 6.20
N ARG A 22 -6.49 -0.56 5.38
CA ARG A 22 -6.89 -0.19 4.01
C ARG A 22 -7.00 -1.41 3.10
N LEU A 23 -6.09 -2.37 3.20
CA LEU A 23 -6.13 -3.57 2.37
C LEU A 23 -7.28 -4.49 2.77
N HIS A 24 -7.60 -4.60 4.07
CA HIS A 24 -8.80 -5.32 4.52
C HIS A 24 -10.08 -4.68 3.99
N GLU A 25 -10.21 -3.36 4.07
CA GLU A 25 -11.34 -2.61 3.48
C GLU A 25 -11.49 -2.96 1.98
N TRP A 26 -10.39 -2.92 1.22
CA TRP A 26 -10.43 -3.25 -0.20
C TRP A 26 -10.76 -4.71 -0.48
N ARG A 27 -10.28 -5.65 0.35
CA ARG A 27 -10.64 -7.07 0.25
C ARG A 27 -12.14 -7.27 0.47
N GLU A 28 -12.72 -6.60 1.46
CA GLU A 28 -14.16 -6.68 1.74
C GLU A 28 -15.01 -6.05 0.62
N VAL A 29 -14.63 -4.87 0.13
CA VAL A 29 -15.39 -4.13 -0.88
C VAL A 29 -15.23 -4.72 -2.28
N LEU A 30 -14.01 -5.17 -2.64
CA LEU A 30 -13.68 -5.61 -4.00
C LEU A 30 -13.61 -7.14 -4.15
N GLY A 31 -13.61 -7.90 -3.07
CA GLY A 31 -13.50 -9.36 -3.10
C GLY A 31 -12.13 -9.87 -3.57
N ILE A 32 -11.08 -9.07 -3.41
CA ILE A 32 -9.73 -9.41 -3.88
C ILE A 32 -8.97 -10.30 -2.88
N ASN A 33 -8.16 -11.22 -3.40
CA ASN A 33 -7.30 -12.11 -2.61
C ASN A 33 -5.79 -11.85 -2.80
N GLY A 34 -5.45 -10.80 -3.55
CA GLY A 34 -4.08 -10.45 -3.88
C GLY A 34 -4.01 -9.04 -4.45
N ILE A 35 -2.81 -8.48 -4.39
CA ILE A 35 -2.51 -7.13 -4.88
C ILE A 35 -1.21 -7.14 -5.68
N THR A 36 -1.09 -6.20 -6.62
CA THR A 36 0.18 -5.83 -7.25
C THR A 36 0.49 -4.40 -6.84
N VAL A 37 1.73 -4.13 -6.44
CA VAL A 37 2.14 -2.83 -5.90
C VAL A 37 3.19 -2.17 -6.78
N GLU A 38 2.95 -0.91 -7.14
CA GLU A 38 3.92 -0.01 -7.74
C GLU A 38 4.46 0.90 -6.62
N LEU A 39 5.70 0.68 -6.19
CA LEU A 39 6.26 1.34 -5.01
C LEU A 39 6.88 2.71 -5.31
N ASN A 40 7.20 3.00 -6.57
CA ASN A 40 7.85 4.25 -6.97
C ASN A 40 7.04 4.96 -8.05
N ALA A 41 5.75 5.15 -7.79
CA ALA A 41 4.87 5.94 -8.64
C ALA A 41 5.37 7.40 -8.71
N GLY A 42 6.12 7.72 -9.76
CA GLY A 42 6.76 9.02 -9.97
C GLY A 42 8.28 8.98 -10.12
N GLY A 43 8.93 7.85 -9.82
CA GLY A 43 10.37 7.67 -10.05
C GLY A 43 11.30 8.45 -9.10
N MET A 44 10.76 9.05 -8.03
CA MET A 44 11.48 9.99 -7.16
C MET A 44 12.09 9.33 -5.91
N LEU A 45 11.70 8.11 -5.57
CA LEU A 45 12.23 7.40 -4.41
C LEU A 45 13.64 6.85 -4.67
N THR A 46 14.48 6.88 -3.64
CA THR A 46 15.77 6.18 -3.67
C THR A 46 15.57 4.68 -3.56
N VAL A 47 16.58 3.91 -3.98
CA VAL A 47 16.58 2.44 -3.86
C VAL A 47 16.36 2.00 -2.41
N ASP A 48 16.97 2.68 -1.43
CA ASP A 48 16.84 2.32 -0.02
C ASP A 48 15.43 2.59 0.52
N GLN A 49 14.80 3.70 0.10
CA GLN A 49 13.41 3.97 0.45
C GLN A 49 12.47 2.88 -0.10
N ILE A 50 12.66 2.47 -1.35
CA ILE A 50 11.88 1.39 -1.97
C ILE A 50 12.09 0.07 -1.21
N LYS A 51 13.33 -0.26 -0.85
CA LYS A 51 13.65 -1.46 -0.07
C LYS A 51 12.99 -1.44 1.31
N THR A 52 13.00 -0.29 1.99
CA THR A 52 12.31 -0.13 3.28
C THR A 52 10.81 -0.34 3.14
N SER A 53 10.17 0.29 2.14
CA SER A 53 8.74 0.09 1.88
C SER A 53 8.40 -1.36 1.54
N LEU A 54 9.21 -2.03 0.71
CA LEU A 54 9.06 -3.44 0.39
C LEU A 54 9.17 -4.30 1.65
N SER A 55 10.18 -4.05 2.50
CA SER A 55 10.38 -4.77 3.76
C SER A 55 9.18 -4.66 4.69
N ILE A 56 8.64 -3.45 4.86
CA ILE A 56 7.45 -3.22 5.68
C ILE A 56 6.24 -3.96 5.09
N LEU A 57 6.02 -3.86 3.78
CA LEU A 57 4.92 -4.57 3.12
C LEU A 57 5.02 -6.07 3.31
N THR A 58 6.20 -6.66 3.11
CA THR A 58 6.37 -8.11 3.18
C THR A 58 6.33 -8.66 4.60
N ASN A 59 6.87 -7.94 5.58
CA ASN A 59 7.07 -8.45 6.93
C ASN A 59 5.98 -8.00 7.91
N ASP A 60 5.39 -6.82 7.72
CA ASP A 60 4.46 -6.22 8.68
C ASP A 60 3.03 -6.14 8.15
N VAL A 61 2.82 -6.12 6.82
CA VAL A 61 1.49 -5.92 6.22
C VAL A 61 0.91 -7.21 5.64
N LEU A 62 1.65 -7.89 4.75
CA LEU A 62 1.17 -9.10 4.07
C LEU A 62 0.80 -10.25 5.04
N PRO A 63 1.46 -10.46 6.19
CA PRO A 63 1.05 -11.50 7.13
C PRO A 63 -0.37 -11.30 7.69
N GLU A 64 -0.76 -10.05 7.96
CA GLU A 64 -2.10 -9.70 8.46
C GLU A 64 -3.17 -9.77 7.36
N PHE A 65 -2.77 -9.58 6.09
CA PHE A 65 -3.69 -9.60 4.95
C PHE A 65 -4.18 -11.00 4.55
N ARG A 66 -3.49 -12.08 4.96
CA ARG A 66 -3.81 -13.47 4.56
C ARG A 66 -5.16 -13.95 5.12
#